data_AF-A0A941S8Q5-F1
#
_entry.id   AF-A0A941S8Q5-F1
#
_cell.length_a   1.000
_cell.length_b   1.000
_cell.length_c   1.000
_cell.angle_alpha   90.00
_cell.angle_beta   90.00
_cell.angle_gamma   90.00
#
_symmetry.space_group_name_H-M   'P 1'
#
loop_
_entity.id
_entity.type
_entity.pdbx_description
1 polymer ?
#
loop_
_entity_poly.entity_id
_entity_poly.type
_entity_poly.pdbx_seq_one_letter_code
_entity_poly.pdbx_strand_id
1 'polypeptide(L)' 'MTEMNWYTDASLSSETHVFTAGSLAQCVRRWTRLHESHRARTQIRIGGRTGHSAYGLPVLEEAEILQLASKPDLYKV' A
#
# COMPACT_ATOMS: atom_id res chain seq x y z
N MET A 1 1.57 -17.21 4.18
CA MET A 1 1.55 -15.77 3.87
C MET A 1 2.82 -15.45 3.13
N THR A 2 2.74 -15.04 1.87
CA THR A 2 3.90 -14.64 1.07
C THR A 2 4.57 -13.44 1.71
N GLU A 3 5.84 -13.55 2.10
CA GLU A 3 6.60 -12.43 2.65
C GLU A 3 6.79 -11.37 1.57
N MET A 4 5.92 -10.35 1.56
CA MET A 4 6.07 -9.20 0.68
C MET A 4 7.26 -8.35 1.15
N ASN A 5 8.23 -8.15 0.26
CA ASN A 5 9.39 -7.30 0.52
C ASN A 5 8.95 -5.82 0.65
N TRP A 6 9.38 -5.13 1.71
CA TRP A 6 9.05 -3.72 1.94
C TRP A 6 9.50 -2.76 0.84
N TYR A 7 10.54 -3.13 0.09
CA TYR A 7 11.06 -2.39 -1.05
C TYR A 7 10.31 -2.70 -2.35
N THR A 8 9.36 -3.63 -2.32
CA THR A 8 8.50 -3.91 -3.48
C THR A 8 7.80 -2.64 -3.89
N ASP A 9 7.77 -2.43 -5.19
CA ASP A 9 7.09 -1.29 -5.76
C ASP A 9 5.59 -1.34 -5.47
N ALA A 10 5.02 -0.20 -5.07
CA ALA A 10 3.61 -0.08 -4.72
C ALA A 10 3.07 1.34 -4.93
N SER A 11 1.76 1.44 -5.05
CA SER A 11 1.04 2.71 -5.08
C SER A 11 -0.16 2.69 -4.15
N LEU A 12 -0.29 3.73 -3.33
CA LEU A 12 -1.45 4.02 -2.51
C LEU A 12 -2.37 4.98 -3.28
N SER A 13 -3.55 4.50 -3.66
CA SER A 13 -4.52 5.27 -4.42
C SER A 13 -5.94 4.98 -3.98
N SER A 14 -6.80 5.99 -4.01
CA SER A 14 -8.25 5.81 -4.11
C SER A 14 -8.68 5.69 -5.56
N GLU A 15 -9.98 5.51 -5.78
CA GLU A 15 -10.60 5.56 -7.10
C GLU A 15 -10.32 6.88 -7.84
N THR A 16 -10.15 7.99 -7.10
CA THR A 16 -10.05 9.35 -7.66
C THR A 16 -8.70 10.02 -7.47
N HIS A 17 -7.81 9.47 -6.63
CA HIS A 17 -6.59 10.16 -6.24
C HIS A 17 -5.45 9.20 -5.88
N VAL A 18 -4.23 9.50 -6.34
CA VAL A 18 -3.01 8.79 -5.94
C VAL A 18 -2.35 9.55 -4.80
N PHE A 19 -2.31 8.95 -3.61
CA PHE A 19 -1.72 9.57 -2.41
C PHE A 19 -0.20 9.40 -2.36
N THR A 20 0.31 8.27 -2.85
CA THR A 20 1.75 7.94 -2.86
C THR A 20 2.02 6.85 -3.88
N ALA A 21 3.15 6.94 -4.60
CA ALA A 21 3.70 5.87 -5.41
C ALA A 21 5.20 5.72 -5.07
N GLY A 22 5.65 4.51 -4.78
CA GLY A 22 6.99 4.26 -4.26
C GLY A 22 7.14 2.83 -3.74
N SER A 23 7.76 2.66 -2.57
CA SER A 23 7.89 1.34 -1.95
C SER A 23 6.66 0.99 -1.09
N LEU A 24 6.39 -0.31 -0.92
CA LEU A 24 5.32 -0.83 -0.07
C LEU A 24 5.37 -0.23 1.34
N ALA A 25 6.54 -0.14 1.96
CA ALA A 25 6.70 0.51 3.26
C ALA A 25 6.23 1.97 3.27
N GLN A 26 6.51 2.74 2.20
CA GLN A 26 6.05 4.13 2.10
C GLN A 26 4.53 4.21 1.95
N CYS A 27 3.94 3.34 1.14
CA CYS A 27 2.49 3.27 0.97
C CYS A 27 1.78 2.90 2.27
N VAL A 28 2.24 1.87 2.99
CA VAL A 28 1.64 1.45 4.27
C VAL A 28 1.80 2.55 5.33
N ARG A 29 2.99 3.16 5.45
CA ARG A 29 3.21 4.31 6.36
C ARG A 29 2.35 5.52 6.02
N ARG A 30 2.07 5.78 4.73
CA ARG A 30 1.18 6.87 4.34
C ARG A 30 -0.26 6.54 4.68
N TRP A 31 -0.70 5.30 4.44
CA TRP A 31 -2.05 4.83 4.75
C TRP A 31 -2.37 4.94 6.24
N THR A 32 -1.44 4.57 7.13
CA THR A 32 -1.62 4.72 8.60
C THR A 32 -1.74 6.17 9.07
N ARG A 33 -1.36 7.14 8.24
CA ARG A 33 -1.52 8.58 8.52
C ARG A 33 -2.78 9.17 7.89
N LEU A 34 -3.47 8.45 7.01
CA LEU A 34 -4.74 8.90 6.46
C LEU A 34 -5.82 8.90 7.54
N HIS A 35 -6.80 9.79 7.39
CA HIS A 35 -8.03 9.76 8.17
C HIS A 35 -8.82 8.49 7.85
N GLU A 36 -9.57 7.95 8.82
CA GLU A 36 -10.33 6.70 8.67
C GLU A 36 -11.24 6.71 7.44
N SER A 37 -11.92 7.83 7.19
CA SER A 37 -12.79 8.01 6.01
C SER A 37 -12.04 7.89 4.67
N HIS A 38 -10.75 8.24 4.64
CA HIS A 38 -9.90 8.07 3.46
C HIS A 38 -9.33 6.66 3.38
N ARG A 39 -8.99 6.03 4.51
CA ARG A 39 -8.46 4.66 4.57
C ARG A 39 -9.40 3.67 3.90
N ALA A 40 -10.68 3.71 4.24
CA ALA A 40 -11.73 2.86 3.67
C ALA A 40 -11.89 3.01 2.14
N ARG A 41 -11.44 4.14 1.58
CA ARG A 41 -11.52 4.46 0.15
C ARG A 41 -10.18 4.34 -0.57
N THR A 42 -9.14 3.84 0.10
CA THR A 42 -7.79 3.74 -0.45
C THR A 42 -7.30 2.30 -0.42
N GLN A 43 -6.55 1.95 -1.47
CA GLN A 43 -5.98 0.63 -1.65
C GLN A 43 -4.49 0.75 -1.96
N ILE A 44 -3.71 -0.26 -1.56
CA ILE A 44 -2.31 -0.38 -1.96
C ILE A 44 -2.22 -1.41 -3.06
N ARG A 45 -1.77 -0.97 -4.24
CA ARG A 45 -1.53 -1.84 -5.40
C ARG A 45 -0.04 -2.14 -5.48
N ILE A 46 0.32 -3.41 -5.59
CA ILE A 46 1.72 -3.85 -5.71
C ILE A 46 2.12 -3.87 -7.19
N GLY A 47 3.28 -3.32 -7.56
CA GLY A 47 3.82 -3.30 -8.92
C GLY A 47 3.38 -2.10 -9.78
N GLY A 48 3.14 -0.93 -9.18
CA GLY A 48 2.40 0.19 -9.79
C GLY A 48 3.20 1.43 -10.24
N ARG A 49 4.53 1.48 -10.14
CA ARG A 49 5.34 2.70 -10.41
C ARG A 49 5.16 3.28 -11.80
N THR A 50 4.77 2.45 -12.77
CA THR A 50 4.74 2.81 -14.19
C THR A 50 3.33 3.02 -14.75
N GLY A 51 2.28 3.08 -13.91
CA GLY A 51 0.92 3.38 -14.37
C GLY A 51 0.27 2.30 -15.26
N HIS A 52 1.02 1.27 -15.66
CA HIS A 52 0.47 0.04 -16.19
C HIS A 52 0.07 -0.85 -15.02
N SER A 53 -1.19 -0.74 -14.59
CA SER A 53 -1.81 -1.81 -13.82
C SER A 53 -1.89 -3.03 -14.74
N ALA A 54 -0.85 -3.86 -14.75
CA ALA A 54 -0.93 -5.16 -15.37
C ALA A 54 -2.12 -5.90 -14.72
N TYR A 55 -3.07 -6.35 -15.53
CA TYR A 55 -4.20 -7.14 -15.06
C TYR A 55 -3.68 -8.29 -14.19
N GLY A 56 -4.12 -8.36 -12.92
CA GLY A 56 -3.73 -9.41 -11.98
C GLY A 56 -2.67 -9.05 -10.93
N LEU A 57 -2.25 -7.79 -10.80
CA LEU A 57 -1.41 -7.36 -9.69
C LEU A 57 -2.16 -7.39 -8.35
N PRO A 58 -1.54 -7.85 -7.25
CA PRO A 58 -2.21 -7.97 -5.96
C PRO A 58 -2.54 -6.58 -5.41
N VAL A 59 -3.80 -6.43 -4.98
CA VAL A 59 -4.32 -5.26 -4.29
C VAL A 59 -4.52 -5.64 -2.83
N LEU A 60 -3.89 -4.89 -1.93
CA LEU A 60 -4.03 -5.10 -0.50
C LEU A 60 -5.30 -4.42 -0.01
N GLU A 61 -6.14 -5.20 0.65
CA GLU A 61 -7.32 -4.71 1.36
C GLU A 61 -6.94 -4.14 2.73
N GLU A 62 -7.84 -3.36 3.34
CA GLU A 62 -7.62 -2.72 4.64
C GLU A 62 -7.11 -3.70 5.71
N ALA A 63 -7.68 -4.89 5.80
CA ALA A 63 -7.26 -5.90 6.77
C ALA A 63 -5.78 -6.32 6.57
N GLU A 64 -5.34 -6.47 5.32
CA GLU A 64 -3.94 -6.80 5.02
C GLU A 64 -3.02 -5.61 5.30
N ILE A 65 -3.46 -4.39 4.96
CA ILE A 65 -2.70 -3.17 5.25
C ILE A 65 -2.56 -2.98 6.77
N LEU A 66 -3.59 -3.28 7.56
CA LEU A 66 -3.54 -3.25 9.02
C LEU A 66 -2.56 -4.28 9.58
N GLN A 67 -2.57 -5.51 9.05
CA GLN A 67 -1.58 -6.53 9.45
C GLN A 67 -0.15 -6.09 9.14
N LEU A 68 0.08 -5.49 7.97
CA LEU A 68 1.38 -4.93 7.59
C LEU A 68 1.77 -3.73 8.44
N ALA A 69 0.83 -2.83 8.75
CA ALA A 69 1.02 -1.67 9.61
C ALA A 69 1.38 -2.04 11.05
N SER A 70 0.90 -3.19 11.53
CA SER A 70 1.21 -3.73 12.85
C SER A 70 2.59 -4.39 12.94
N LYS A 71 3.29 -4.63 11.81
CA LYS A 71 4.63 -5.23 11.84
C LYS A 71 5.65 -4.20 12.32
N PRO A 72 6.43 -4.47 13.39
CA PRO A 72 7.42 -3.52 13.90
C PRO A 72 8.55 -3.23 12.91
N ASP A 73 8.79 -4.16 11.98
CA ASP A 73 9.80 -4.02 10.92
C ASP A 73 9.48 -2.87 9.95
N LEU A 74 8.20 -2.52 9.79
CA LEU A 74 7.76 -1.42 8.94
C LEU A 74 8.45 -0.09 9.29
N TYR A 75 8.85 0.14 10.55
CA TYR A 75 9.49 1.38 11.00
C TYR A 75 11.02 1.30 11.05
N LYS A 76 11.60 0.14 10.73
CA LYS A 76 13.06 -0.08 10.69
C LYS A 76 13.65 0.08 9.28
N VAL A 77 12.78 0.05 8.26
CA VAL A 77 13.10 0.19 6.82
C VAL A 77 13.48 1.61 6.41
#